data_AF-A0A933MN88-F1
#
_entry.id   AF-A0A933MN88-F1
#
_cell.length_a   1.000
_cell.length_b   1.000
_cell.length_c   1.000
_cell.angle_alpha   90.00
_cell.angle_beta   90.00
_cell.angle_gamma   90.00
#
_symmetry.space_group_name_H-M   'P 1'
#
loop_
_entity.id
_entity.type
_entity.pdbx_description
1 polymer ?
#
loop_
_entity_poly.entity_id
_entity_poly.type
_entity_poly.pdbx_seq_one_letter_code
_entity_poly.pdbx_strand_id
1 'polypeptide(L)'
;MGTISATYNWWGASSGPYHGTSNPTGLGDKVSDWVEYKPYLIGTYTGPSISVAPQSGNVSDPITVEGIIFESNKEISLSFGTHQTITTTTSSNNGTFSATFKISVQFPSTKVITATDSEGNLATTLFYIIPSEILVSPSSALAGKEITVQGSSFVGNTQISISFGTFSTITTTKSNTNGTFSTTFLVPAQTPGTKIITATDSEGNLATTTFLLLPPTFLKILPAYNLIAKGQEFDVEVTSFFSPQPS
;
A
#
# COMPACT_ATOMS: atom_id res chain seq x y z
N MET A 1 -28.63 -12.08 -19.40
CA MET A 1 -28.08 -11.08 -18.47
C MET A 1 -29.28 -10.39 -17.85
N GLY A 2 -29.42 -10.44 -16.52
CA GLY A 2 -30.54 -9.82 -15.81
C GLY A 2 -30.28 -8.34 -15.52
N THR A 3 -31.34 -7.54 -15.48
CA THR A 3 -31.30 -6.14 -15.02
C THR A 3 -31.10 -6.11 -13.50
N ILE A 4 -30.28 -5.18 -13.02
CA ILE A 4 -30.13 -4.89 -11.59
C ILE A 4 -31.17 -3.83 -11.22
N SER A 5 -32.06 -4.14 -10.27
CA SER A 5 -33.00 -3.14 -9.75
C SER A 5 -32.32 -2.30 -8.67
N ALA A 6 -32.17 -1.02 -8.95
CA ALA A 6 -31.61 0.01 -8.09
C ALA A 6 -32.60 1.19 -7.93
N THR A 7 -33.89 0.87 -7.96
CA THR A 7 -34.96 1.84 -7.75
C THR A 7 -34.94 2.37 -6.30
N TYR A 8 -35.47 3.58 -6.11
CA TYR A 8 -35.55 4.31 -4.84
C TYR A 8 -34.19 4.59 -4.17
N ASN A 9 -33.10 4.64 -4.96
CA ASN A 9 -31.79 5.06 -4.47
C ASN A 9 -31.54 6.56 -4.67
N TRP A 10 -30.68 7.12 -3.83
CA TRP A 10 -30.08 8.44 -4.02
C TRP A 10 -28.81 8.30 -4.85
N TRP A 11 -28.72 9.07 -5.93
CA TRP A 11 -27.63 8.96 -6.90
C TRP A 11 -26.66 10.14 -6.80
N GLY A 12 -26.60 10.84 -5.66
CA GLY A 12 -25.76 12.02 -5.48
C GLY A 12 -26.37 13.33 -5.98
N ALA A 13 -27.49 13.29 -6.70
CA ALA A 13 -28.22 14.47 -7.16
C ALA A 13 -29.73 14.23 -7.24
N SER A 14 -30.53 15.28 -7.01
CA SER A 14 -32.00 15.23 -7.08
C SER A 14 -32.53 14.97 -8.49
N SER A 15 -31.69 15.23 -9.52
CA SER A 15 -31.93 14.86 -10.91
C SER A 15 -31.79 13.36 -11.19
N GLY A 16 -31.39 12.55 -10.19
CA GLY A 16 -31.09 11.13 -10.37
C GLY A 16 -29.76 10.87 -11.10
N PRO A 17 -29.51 9.60 -11.48
CA PRO A 17 -28.24 9.18 -12.08
C PRO A 17 -28.13 9.59 -13.54
N TYR A 18 -26.91 9.79 -14.02
CA TYR A 18 -26.67 10.03 -15.44
C TYR A 18 -26.89 8.76 -16.27
N HIS A 19 -27.77 8.82 -17.28
CA HIS A 19 -27.94 7.77 -18.29
C HIS A 19 -28.12 8.39 -19.68
N GLY A 20 -27.27 8.03 -20.64
CA GLY A 20 -27.13 8.74 -21.93
C GLY A 20 -28.42 8.87 -22.75
N THR A 21 -29.36 7.92 -22.64
CA THR A 21 -30.66 7.98 -23.34
C THR A 21 -31.84 8.29 -22.41
N SER A 22 -31.95 7.63 -21.25
CA SER A 22 -33.14 7.68 -20.40
C SER A 22 -33.10 8.73 -19.27
N ASN A 23 -31.93 9.33 -18.98
CA ASN A 23 -31.76 10.48 -18.08
C ASN A 23 -30.49 11.30 -18.43
N PRO A 24 -30.41 11.91 -19.63
CA PRO A 24 -29.18 12.56 -20.12
C PRO A 24 -28.80 13.83 -19.34
N THR A 25 -29.72 14.38 -18.54
CA THR A 25 -29.48 15.56 -17.69
C THR A 25 -29.24 15.21 -16.22
N GLY A 26 -29.19 13.91 -15.87
CA GLY A 26 -28.87 13.48 -14.52
C GLY A 26 -27.45 13.91 -14.13
N LEU A 27 -27.32 14.64 -13.02
CA LEU A 27 -26.04 15.06 -12.43
C LEU A 27 -25.49 14.05 -11.42
N GLY A 28 -26.25 12.99 -11.13
CA GLY A 28 -25.84 11.92 -10.24
C GLY A 28 -24.90 10.90 -10.89
N ASP A 29 -24.58 9.84 -10.14
CA ASP A 29 -23.69 8.77 -10.59
C ASP A 29 -24.14 8.17 -11.93
N LYS A 30 -23.18 7.78 -12.76
CA LYS A 30 -23.46 7.20 -14.08
C LYS A 30 -23.92 5.75 -13.98
N VAL A 31 -24.99 5.41 -14.70
CA VAL A 31 -25.54 4.06 -14.79
C VAL A 31 -25.53 3.52 -16.22
N SER A 32 -25.64 2.19 -16.37
CA SER A 32 -25.71 1.50 -17.67
C SER A 32 -27.15 1.09 -18.02
N ASP A 33 -27.37 0.63 -19.25
CA ASP A 33 -28.68 0.11 -19.72
C ASP A 33 -29.20 -1.09 -18.90
N TRP A 34 -28.33 -1.73 -18.12
CA TRP A 34 -28.65 -2.90 -17.28
C TRP A 34 -29.06 -2.53 -15.84
N VAL A 35 -29.19 -1.23 -15.54
CA VAL A 35 -29.58 -0.73 -14.21
C VAL A 35 -30.95 -0.10 -14.31
N GLU A 36 -31.93 -0.69 -13.63
CA GLU A 36 -33.23 -0.07 -13.44
C GLU A 36 -33.14 0.91 -12.27
N TYR A 37 -33.18 2.21 -12.56
CA TYR A 37 -32.96 3.27 -11.57
C TYR A 37 -34.18 4.17 -11.34
N LYS A 38 -35.31 3.93 -12.03
CA LYS A 38 -36.55 4.71 -11.88
C LYS A 38 -37.62 3.90 -11.13
N PRO A 39 -38.30 4.49 -10.14
CA PRO A 39 -38.08 5.84 -9.62
C PRO A 39 -36.75 5.95 -8.86
N TYR A 40 -36.18 7.15 -8.81
CA TYR A 40 -35.01 7.50 -7.98
C TYR A 40 -35.45 8.51 -6.90
N LEU A 41 -34.66 8.66 -5.84
CA LEU A 41 -34.94 9.67 -4.82
C LEU A 41 -34.68 11.07 -5.37
N ILE A 42 -35.69 11.94 -5.25
CA ILE A 42 -35.66 13.35 -5.69
C ILE A 42 -35.29 14.33 -4.57
N GLY A 43 -35.29 13.88 -3.31
CA GLY A 43 -34.83 14.64 -2.14
C GLY A 43 -33.47 14.17 -1.66
N THR A 44 -32.72 15.02 -0.96
CA THR A 44 -31.43 14.66 -0.35
C THR A 44 -31.59 13.44 0.55
N TYR A 45 -30.71 12.46 0.43
CA TYR A 45 -30.65 11.36 1.40
C TYR A 45 -30.41 11.93 2.81
N THR A 46 -31.36 11.71 3.72
CA THR A 46 -31.28 12.15 5.12
C THR A 46 -30.99 10.98 6.06
N GLY A 47 -30.49 9.86 5.55
CA GLY A 47 -30.11 8.73 6.39
C GLY A 47 -28.77 8.95 7.09
N PRO A 48 -28.27 7.92 7.80
CA PRO A 48 -26.99 7.99 8.47
C PRO A 48 -25.88 8.43 7.52
N SER A 49 -24.98 9.26 8.01
CA SER A 49 -23.80 9.66 7.25
C SER A 49 -22.58 9.74 8.15
N ILE A 50 -21.41 9.51 7.56
CA ILE A 50 -20.13 9.59 8.26
C ILE A 50 -19.12 10.41 7.46
N SER A 51 -18.19 11.04 8.18
CA SER A 51 -17.02 11.72 7.65
C SER A 51 -15.78 11.26 8.39
N VAL A 52 -14.61 11.37 7.76
CA VAL A 52 -13.33 10.98 8.34
C VAL A 52 -12.30 12.10 8.17
N ALA A 53 -11.50 12.33 9.20
CA ALA A 53 -10.39 13.28 9.17
C ALA A 53 -9.13 12.67 9.82
N PRO A 54 -7.95 12.77 9.17
CA PRO A 54 -7.75 13.16 7.77
C PRO A 54 -8.40 12.18 6.76
N GLN A 55 -8.42 12.52 5.47
CA GLN A 55 -8.94 11.63 4.40
C GLN A 55 -7.86 10.70 3.81
N SER A 56 -6.60 10.91 4.20
CA SER A 56 -5.47 10.06 3.85
C SER A 56 -4.44 10.04 4.98
N GLY A 57 -3.59 9.02 5.00
CA GLY A 57 -2.57 8.87 6.04
C GLY A 57 -1.72 7.62 5.85
N ASN A 58 -0.65 7.54 6.62
CA ASN A 58 0.23 6.38 6.67
C ASN A 58 -0.32 5.35 7.66
N VAL A 59 0.16 4.12 7.55
CA VAL A 59 -0.08 3.10 8.59
C VAL A 59 0.27 3.66 9.98
N SER A 60 -0.54 3.34 10.99
CA SER A 60 -0.40 3.78 12.39
C SER A 60 -0.75 5.25 12.68
N ASP A 61 -1.01 6.09 11.66
CA ASP A 61 -1.54 7.43 11.89
C ASP A 61 -2.96 7.32 12.51
N PRO A 62 -3.30 8.18 13.48
CA PRO A 62 -4.65 8.23 14.04
C PRO A 62 -5.61 8.93 13.09
N ILE A 63 -6.82 8.40 12.98
CA ILE A 63 -7.93 9.01 12.22
C ILE A 63 -9.18 9.07 13.09
N THR A 64 -9.98 10.12 12.88
CA THR A 64 -11.26 10.31 13.58
C THR A 64 -12.40 10.21 12.59
N VAL A 65 -13.38 9.37 12.92
CA VAL A 65 -14.64 9.22 12.19
C VAL A 65 -15.76 9.84 12.99
N GLU A 66 -16.50 10.75 12.36
CA GLU A 66 -17.69 11.36 12.92
C GLU A 66 -18.91 10.90 12.15
N GLY A 67 -20.00 10.60 12.86
CA GLY A 67 -21.27 10.19 12.27
C GLY A 67 -22.46 10.95 12.80
N ILE A 68 -23.50 11.05 11.97
CA ILE A 68 -24.77 11.70 12.28
C ILE A 68 -25.94 10.83 11.79
N ILE A 69 -27.11 11.01 12.41
CA ILE A 69 -28.38 10.36 12.03
C ILE A 69 -28.33 8.82 12.14
N PHE A 70 -27.57 8.31 13.10
CA PHE A 70 -27.66 6.91 13.54
C PHE A 70 -28.73 6.75 14.62
N GLU A 71 -29.17 5.53 14.89
CA GLU A 71 -30.12 5.27 15.99
C GLU A 71 -29.54 5.68 17.33
N SER A 72 -30.32 6.39 18.15
CA SER A 72 -29.84 6.99 19.40
C SER A 72 -29.48 5.94 20.46
N ASN A 73 -28.37 6.15 21.18
CA ASN A 73 -27.88 5.26 22.23
C ASN A 73 -27.65 3.81 21.77
N LYS A 74 -27.30 3.62 20.49
CA LYS A 74 -26.98 2.32 19.91
C LYS A 74 -25.48 2.16 19.74
N GLU A 75 -25.01 0.93 19.85
CA GLU A 75 -23.63 0.59 19.52
C GLU A 75 -23.41 0.81 18.03
N ILE A 76 -22.28 1.46 17.70
CA ILE A 76 -21.79 1.65 16.35
C ILE A 76 -20.54 0.78 16.19
N SER A 77 -20.56 -0.12 15.21
CA SER A 77 -19.37 -0.83 14.75
C SER A 77 -18.76 -0.11 13.55
N LEU A 78 -17.46 0.17 13.63
CA LEU A 78 -16.68 0.73 12.52
C LEU A 78 -15.82 -0.37 11.90
N SER A 79 -15.92 -0.54 10.59
CA SER A 79 -15.05 -1.41 9.78
C SER A 79 -14.20 -0.57 8.83
N PHE A 80 -12.98 -1.02 8.54
CA PHE A 80 -12.02 -0.30 7.70
C PHE A 80 -11.33 -1.24 6.70
N GLY A 81 -11.70 -1.11 5.42
CA GLY A 81 -11.19 -1.96 4.34
C GLY A 81 -11.48 -3.43 4.61
N THR A 82 -10.44 -4.25 4.77
CA THR A 82 -10.57 -5.69 5.05
C THR A 82 -10.76 -6.01 6.54
N HIS A 83 -10.62 -5.02 7.43
CA HIS A 83 -10.77 -5.21 8.87
C HIS A 83 -12.20 -4.90 9.30
N GLN A 84 -12.95 -5.94 9.65
CA GLN A 84 -14.28 -5.79 10.24
C GLN A 84 -14.16 -5.38 11.71
N THR A 85 -15.00 -4.44 12.14
CA THR A 85 -15.07 -3.97 13.54
C THR A 85 -13.69 -3.58 14.08
N ILE A 86 -13.02 -2.63 13.41
CA ILE A 86 -11.73 -2.08 13.88
C ILE A 86 -11.88 -1.36 15.23
N THR A 87 -13.07 -0.80 15.49
CA THR A 87 -13.42 -0.20 16.78
C THR A 87 -14.94 -0.14 16.92
N THR A 88 -15.42 0.10 18.14
CA THR A 88 -16.82 0.36 18.45
C THR A 88 -16.97 1.65 19.25
N THR A 89 -18.14 2.28 19.15
CA THR A 89 -18.54 3.42 19.99
C THR A 89 -20.05 3.36 20.23
N THR A 90 -20.62 4.32 20.93
CA THR A 90 -22.06 4.44 21.13
C THR A 90 -22.53 5.79 20.61
N SER A 91 -23.60 5.80 19.83
CA SER A 91 -24.23 7.04 19.39
C SER A 91 -24.85 7.79 20.58
N SER A 92 -24.86 9.12 20.47
CA SER A 92 -25.52 9.99 21.43
C SER A 92 -27.04 9.86 21.37
N ASN A 93 -27.73 10.54 22.28
CA ASN A 93 -29.19 10.70 22.25
C ASN A 93 -29.70 11.37 20.96
N ASN A 94 -28.84 12.09 20.24
CA ASN A 94 -29.17 12.75 18.98
C ASN A 94 -28.67 11.96 17.75
N GLY A 95 -28.22 10.71 17.94
CA GLY A 95 -27.78 9.86 16.83
C GLY A 95 -26.40 10.24 16.25
N THR A 96 -25.59 10.98 16.99
CA THR A 96 -24.23 11.37 16.58
C THR A 96 -23.16 10.54 17.27
N PHE A 97 -22.01 10.33 16.65
CA PHE A 97 -20.87 9.70 17.31
C PHE A 97 -19.54 10.30 16.84
N SER A 98 -18.50 10.10 17.66
CA SER A 98 -17.10 10.31 17.28
C SER A 98 -16.28 9.12 17.77
N ALA A 99 -15.42 8.60 16.91
CA ALA A 99 -14.54 7.48 17.22
C ALA A 99 -13.17 7.68 16.58
N THR A 100 -12.11 7.28 17.28
CA THR A 100 -10.74 7.40 16.80
C THR A 100 -10.07 6.03 16.81
N PHE A 101 -9.35 5.70 15.73
CA PHE A 101 -8.53 4.51 15.62
C PHE A 101 -7.29 4.78 14.78
N LYS A 102 -6.29 3.89 14.85
CA LYS A 102 -5.08 3.95 14.02
C LYS A 102 -5.26 3.15 12.74
N ILE A 103 -4.71 3.64 11.63
CA ILE A 103 -4.74 2.95 10.34
C ILE A 103 -4.00 1.60 10.46
N SER A 104 -4.71 0.50 10.22
CA SER A 104 -4.13 -0.85 10.21
C SER A 104 -3.41 -1.15 8.89
N VAL A 105 -2.42 -2.05 8.92
CA VAL A 105 -1.70 -2.48 7.71
C VAL A 105 -2.63 -3.17 6.74
N GLN A 106 -2.71 -2.62 5.54
CA GLN A 106 -3.44 -3.15 4.39
C GLN A 106 -2.72 -2.71 3.11
N PHE A 107 -3.01 -3.36 1.98
CA PHE A 107 -2.45 -2.93 0.70
C PHE A 107 -2.78 -1.45 0.43
N PRO A 108 -1.79 -0.58 0.12
CA PRO A 108 -2.03 0.84 -0.10
C PRO A 108 -3.02 1.10 -1.24
N SER A 109 -4.15 1.69 -0.90
CA SER A 109 -5.20 2.10 -1.85
C SER A 109 -6.26 2.91 -1.11
N THR A 110 -7.24 3.42 -1.86
CA THR A 110 -8.51 3.83 -1.26
C THR A 110 -9.19 2.61 -0.61
N LYS A 111 -9.61 2.78 0.65
CA LYS A 111 -10.39 1.85 1.45
C LYS A 111 -11.74 2.47 1.79
N VAL A 112 -12.70 1.61 2.07
CA VAL A 112 -14.01 2.01 2.59
C VAL A 112 -13.99 1.93 4.10
N ILE A 113 -14.46 2.98 4.77
CA ILE A 113 -14.87 2.95 6.17
C ILE A 113 -16.37 2.73 6.18
N THR A 114 -16.85 1.77 6.97
CA THR A 114 -18.27 1.49 7.16
C THR A 114 -18.61 1.64 8.64
N ALA A 115 -19.61 2.47 8.95
CA ALA A 115 -20.22 2.51 10.27
C ALA A 115 -21.58 1.81 10.19
N THR A 116 -21.85 0.90 11.13
CA THR A 116 -23.13 0.19 11.23
C THR A 116 -23.62 0.25 12.67
N ASP A 117 -24.85 0.70 12.89
CA ASP A 117 -25.47 0.59 14.22
C ASP A 117 -26.03 -0.81 14.49
N SER A 118 -26.38 -1.09 15.75
CA SER A 118 -26.92 -2.40 16.14
C SER A 118 -28.30 -2.73 15.54
N GLU A 119 -28.99 -1.76 14.92
CA GLU A 119 -30.26 -1.98 14.20
C GLU A 119 -30.03 -2.25 12.70
N GLY A 120 -28.78 -2.15 12.24
CA GLY A 120 -28.36 -2.45 10.87
C GLY A 120 -28.32 -1.23 9.95
N ASN A 121 -28.55 -0.01 10.46
CA ASN A 121 -28.36 1.19 9.65
C ASN A 121 -26.87 1.42 9.42
N LEU A 122 -26.50 1.75 8.19
CA LEU A 122 -25.10 1.91 7.81
C LEU A 122 -24.85 3.18 7.02
N ALA A 123 -23.62 3.68 7.13
CA ALA A 123 -23.06 4.69 6.27
C ALA A 123 -21.61 4.37 5.92
N THR A 124 -21.15 4.87 4.79
CA THR A 124 -19.77 4.64 4.32
C THR A 124 -19.07 5.95 3.95
N THR A 125 -17.75 5.93 4.02
CA THR A 125 -16.88 6.98 3.49
C THR A 125 -15.58 6.37 2.96
N LEU A 126 -14.81 7.14 2.19
CA LEU A 126 -13.56 6.71 1.59
C LEU A 126 -12.37 7.29 2.36
N PHE A 127 -11.31 6.49 2.47
CA PHE A 127 -10.04 6.89 3.06
C PHE A 127 -8.87 6.32 2.24
N TYR A 128 -7.84 7.12 1.98
CA TYR A 128 -6.68 6.71 1.17
C TYR A 128 -5.47 6.36 2.03
N ILE A 129 -5.04 5.09 2.00
CA ILE A 129 -3.78 4.67 2.63
C ILE A 129 -2.61 5.01 1.70
N ILE A 130 -1.68 5.82 2.20
CA ILE A 130 -0.50 6.27 1.45
C ILE A 130 0.49 5.10 1.31
N PRO A 131 1.02 4.83 0.10
CA PRO A 131 2.05 3.80 -0.10
C PRO A 131 3.39 4.20 0.51
N SER A 132 4.08 3.22 1.09
CA SER A 132 5.50 3.37 1.43
C SER A 132 6.37 3.33 0.19
N GLU A 133 7.47 4.07 0.22
CA GLU A 133 8.41 4.18 -0.89
C GLU A 133 9.83 3.94 -0.42
N ILE A 134 10.64 3.32 -1.28
CA ILE A 134 12.09 3.23 -1.10
C ILE A 134 12.84 3.60 -2.37
N LEU A 135 13.99 4.24 -2.19
CA LEU A 135 14.92 4.61 -3.24
C LEU A 135 16.29 4.00 -2.94
N VAL A 136 16.98 3.54 -3.98
CA VAL A 136 18.33 2.97 -3.88
C VAL A 136 19.31 3.75 -4.75
N SER A 137 20.50 4.06 -4.20
CA SER A 137 21.57 4.75 -4.92
C SER A 137 22.94 4.15 -4.60
N PRO A 138 23.74 3.78 -5.62
CA PRO A 138 23.37 3.67 -7.03
C PRO A 138 22.29 2.58 -7.27
N SER A 139 21.56 2.64 -8.38
CA SER A 139 20.57 1.61 -8.76
C SER A 139 21.17 0.37 -9.43
N SER A 140 22.49 0.36 -9.61
CA SER A 140 23.26 -0.78 -10.13
C SER A 140 24.68 -0.75 -9.58
N ALA A 141 25.23 -1.93 -9.29
CA ALA A 141 26.63 -2.07 -8.90
C ALA A 141 27.10 -3.53 -9.04
N LEU A 142 28.41 -3.73 -8.91
CA LEU A 142 29.02 -5.04 -8.69
C LEU A 142 28.83 -5.47 -7.23
N ALA A 143 28.95 -6.78 -6.98
CA ALA A 143 29.05 -7.29 -5.61
C ALA A 143 30.23 -6.66 -4.86
N GLY A 144 30.08 -6.45 -3.56
CA GLY A 144 31.05 -5.80 -2.68
C GLY A 144 31.06 -4.26 -2.75
N LYS A 145 30.22 -3.64 -3.58
CA LYS A 145 30.04 -2.17 -3.57
C LYS A 145 29.01 -1.76 -2.55
N GLU A 146 29.25 -0.64 -1.87
CA GLU A 146 28.29 -0.05 -0.96
C GLU A 146 27.16 0.65 -1.73
N ILE A 147 25.93 0.45 -1.28
CA ILE A 147 24.75 1.18 -1.78
C ILE A 147 23.98 1.77 -0.60
N THR A 148 23.25 2.85 -0.85
CA THR A 148 22.36 3.51 0.12
C THR A 148 20.91 3.20 -0.23
N VAL A 149 20.11 2.81 0.76
CA VAL A 149 18.66 2.68 0.68
C VAL A 149 18.02 3.72 1.59
N GLN A 150 17.15 4.54 1.01
CA GLN A 150 16.32 5.51 1.72
C GLN A 150 14.86 5.09 1.62
N GLY A 151 14.07 5.35 2.66
CA GLY A 151 12.64 5.08 2.62
C GLY A 151 11.81 6.15 3.32
N SER A 152 10.54 6.21 2.93
CA SER A 152 9.54 7.16 3.42
C SER A 152 8.16 6.51 3.56
N SER A 153 7.30 7.14 4.36
CA SER A 153 5.93 6.69 4.64
C SER A 153 5.87 5.31 5.30
N PHE A 154 6.88 4.95 6.08
CA PHE A 154 6.84 3.80 7.00
C PHE A 154 6.28 4.23 8.36
N VAL A 155 5.97 3.28 9.24
CA VAL A 155 5.62 3.63 10.61
C VAL A 155 6.81 4.29 11.31
N GLY A 156 6.58 5.35 12.08
CA GLY A 156 7.64 6.09 12.76
C GLY A 156 8.17 5.37 14.01
N ASN A 157 9.47 5.50 14.25
CA ASN A 157 10.18 4.89 15.38
C ASN A 157 10.16 3.35 15.44
N THR A 158 10.03 2.68 14.30
CA THR A 158 9.95 1.22 14.21
C THR A 158 11.17 0.64 13.53
N GLN A 159 11.42 -0.65 13.77
CA GLN A 159 12.53 -1.35 13.13
C GLN A 159 12.18 -1.61 11.66
N ILE A 160 13.12 -1.29 10.77
CA ILE A 160 13.04 -1.58 9.35
C ILE A 160 14.01 -2.73 9.04
N SER A 161 13.50 -3.79 8.42
CA SER A 161 14.30 -4.88 7.87
C SER A 161 14.44 -4.71 6.36
N ILE A 162 15.68 -4.77 5.85
CA ILE A 162 15.96 -4.68 4.41
C ILE A 162 16.32 -6.07 3.89
N SER A 163 15.65 -6.53 2.84
CA SER A 163 15.99 -7.74 2.09
C SER A 163 16.60 -7.40 0.73
N PHE A 164 17.37 -8.31 0.15
CA PHE A 164 18.03 -8.10 -1.15
C PHE A 164 18.14 -9.40 -1.94
N GLY A 165 17.36 -9.54 -3.02
CA GLY A 165 17.37 -10.74 -3.86
C GLY A 165 17.03 -12.01 -3.05
N THR A 166 18.00 -12.91 -2.91
CA THR A 166 17.83 -14.16 -2.13
C THR A 166 18.06 -14.01 -0.62
N PHE A 167 18.54 -12.84 -0.14
CA PHE A 167 18.76 -12.62 1.29
C PHE A 167 17.50 -12.04 1.93
N SER A 168 16.89 -12.79 2.85
CA SER A 168 15.69 -12.38 3.58
C SER A 168 15.92 -11.16 4.46
N THR A 169 17.13 -10.98 4.99
CA THR A 169 17.53 -9.76 5.71
C THR A 169 19.03 -9.52 5.52
N ILE A 170 19.40 -8.40 4.89
CA ILE A 170 20.80 -7.99 4.69
C ILE A 170 21.25 -6.96 5.73
N THR A 171 20.33 -6.13 6.20
CA THR A 171 20.58 -5.15 7.27
C THR A 171 19.26 -4.75 7.93
N THR A 172 19.36 -4.10 9.09
CA THR A 172 18.22 -3.46 9.75
C THR A 172 18.58 -2.03 10.13
N THR A 173 17.59 -1.15 10.16
CA THR A 173 17.71 0.22 10.64
C THR A 173 16.45 0.59 11.42
N LYS A 174 16.34 1.83 11.90
CA LYS A 174 15.15 2.36 12.56
C LYS A 174 14.63 3.56 11.78
N SER A 175 13.32 3.60 11.54
CA SER A 175 12.68 4.81 11.04
C SER A 175 12.69 5.91 12.10
N ASN A 176 12.80 7.17 11.68
CA ASN A 176 12.61 8.30 12.57
C ASN A 176 11.13 8.53 12.89
N THR A 177 10.83 9.58 13.67
CA THR A 177 9.46 9.94 14.05
C THR A 177 8.53 10.20 12.86
N ASN A 178 9.08 10.57 11.71
CA ASN A 178 8.34 10.91 10.50
C ASN A 178 8.21 9.72 9.52
N GLY A 179 8.60 8.51 9.94
CA GLY A 179 8.50 7.33 9.08
C GLY A 179 9.54 7.27 7.97
N THR A 180 10.66 8.00 8.10
CA THR A 180 11.75 8.00 7.13
C THR A 180 12.99 7.30 7.68
N PHE A 181 13.79 6.69 6.81
CA PHE A 181 15.06 6.06 7.18
C PHE A 181 16.10 6.20 6.06
N SER A 182 17.38 6.03 6.44
CA SER A 182 18.50 5.85 5.51
C SER A 182 19.43 4.79 6.09
N THR A 183 19.89 3.86 5.25
CA THR A 183 20.86 2.83 5.63
C THR A 183 21.75 2.46 4.45
N THR A 184 22.96 2.00 4.73
CA THR A 184 23.86 1.44 3.71
C THR A 184 24.09 -0.05 3.94
N PHE A 185 24.50 -0.75 2.88
CA PHE A 185 25.07 -2.10 2.97
C PHE A 185 25.96 -2.40 1.75
N LEU A 186 26.88 -3.36 1.91
CA LEU A 186 27.67 -3.90 0.80
C LEU A 186 26.84 -4.92 0.02
N VAL A 187 26.74 -4.76 -1.30
CA VAL A 187 25.99 -5.65 -2.18
C VAL A 187 26.54 -7.09 -2.07
N PRO A 188 25.76 -8.07 -1.57
CA PRO A 188 26.25 -9.43 -1.44
C PRO A 188 26.35 -10.13 -2.79
N ALA A 189 27.22 -11.14 -2.89
CA ALA A 189 27.36 -11.93 -4.10
C ALA A 189 26.10 -12.75 -4.39
N GLN A 190 25.59 -12.64 -5.62
CA GLN A 190 24.50 -13.45 -6.19
C GLN A 190 24.73 -13.59 -7.70
N THR A 191 23.90 -14.41 -8.36
CA THR A 191 23.84 -14.41 -9.82
C THR A 191 23.54 -13.00 -10.35
N PRO A 192 24.28 -12.48 -11.33
CA PRO A 192 23.99 -11.18 -11.93
C PRO A 192 22.57 -11.06 -12.48
N GLY A 193 22.06 -9.84 -12.56
CA GLY A 193 20.71 -9.52 -13.04
C GLY A 193 19.89 -8.70 -12.06
N THR A 194 18.62 -8.49 -12.38
CA THR A 194 17.69 -7.70 -11.57
C THR A 194 17.42 -8.38 -10.23
N LYS A 195 17.65 -7.63 -9.15
CA LYS A 195 17.32 -8.00 -7.77
C LYS A 195 16.22 -7.08 -7.25
N ILE A 196 15.42 -7.61 -6.33
CA ILE A 196 14.41 -6.84 -5.61
C ILE A 196 15.01 -6.49 -4.25
N ILE A 197 14.85 -5.23 -3.86
CA ILE A 197 15.08 -4.75 -2.49
C ILE A 197 13.71 -4.57 -1.87
N THR A 198 13.48 -5.16 -0.70
CA THR A 198 12.26 -4.94 0.07
C THR A 198 12.64 -4.31 1.41
N ALA A 199 11.95 -3.25 1.79
CA ALA A 199 11.98 -2.74 3.15
C ALA A 199 10.64 -3.08 3.82
N THR A 200 10.69 -3.59 5.05
CA THR A 200 9.51 -3.95 5.84
C THR A 200 9.66 -3.41 7.26
N ASP A 201 8.65 -2.71 7.77
CA ASP A 201 8.62 -2.28 9.18
C ASP A 201 8.03 -3.35 10.11
N SER A 202 8.08 -3.11 11.43
CA SER A 202 7.59 -4.07 12.42
C SER A 202 6.07 -4.30 12.38
N GLU A 203 5.32 -3.42 11.73
CA GLU A 203 3.88 -3.51 11.58
C GLU A 203 3.51 -4.33 10.33
N GLY A 204 4.48 -4.60 9.45
CA GLY A 204 4.30 -5.38 8.23
C GLY A 204 4.03 -4.51 6.99
N ASN A 205 4.17 -3.19 7.12
CA ASN A 205 4.11 -2.29 5.97
C ASN A 205 5.41 -2.43 5.16
N LEU A 206 5.30 -2.41 3.83
CA LEU A 206 6.44 -2.70 2.96
C LEU A 206 6.49 -1.84 1.71
N ALA A 207 7.71 -1.63 1.22
CA ALA A 207 7.97 -1.07 -0.09
C ALA A 207 9.05 -1.87 -0.81
N THR A 208 9.05 -1.82 -2.14
CA THR A 208 10.03 -2.52 -2.97
C THR A 208 10.62 -1.62 -4.03
N THR A 209 11.87 -1.86 -4.39
CA THR A 209 12.52 -1.29 -5.58
C THR A 209 13.36 -2.35 -6.28
N THR A 210 13.71 -2.09 -7.54
CA THR A 210 14.64 -2.94 -8.28
C THR A 210 16.07 -2.39 -8.20
N PHE A 211 17.02 -3.31 -8.30
CA PHE A 211 18.46 -3.02 -8.35
C PHE A 211 19.12 -3.95 -9.37
N LEU A 212 19.99 -3.43 -10.22
CA LEU A 212 20.70 -4.24 -11.22
C LEU A 212 22.07 -4.68 -10.68
N LEU A 213 22.21 -5.97 -10.35
CA LEU A 213 23.50 -6.56 -10.01
C LEU A 213 24.29 -6.83 -11.30
N LEU A 214 25.37 -6.09 -11.51
CA LEU A 214 26.17 -6.16 -12.72
C LEU A 214 26.99 -7.47 -12.75
N PRO A 215 27.20 -8.06 -13.95
CA PRO A 215 28.13 -9.17 -14.10
C PRO A 215 29.57 -8.69 -13.87
N PRO A 216 30.45 -9.60 -13.43
CA PRO A 216 31.86 -9.30 -13.28
C PRO A 216 32.50 -8.91 -14.62
N THR A 217 33.45 -7.97 -14.59
CA THR A 217 33.86 -7.24 -15.80
C THR A 217 34.70 -8.06 -16.78
N PHE A 218 35.54 -9.02 -16.35
CA PHE A 218 36.34 -9.86 -17.29
C PHE A 218 36.72 -11.23 -16.71
N LEU A 219 36.82 -12.20 -17.62
CA LEU A 219 37.57 -13.46 -17.46
C LEU A 219 38.80 -13.33 -18.36
N LYS A 220 39.99 -13.13 -17.79
CA LYS A 220 41.22 -13.01 -18.59
C LYS A 220 42.00 -14.31 -18.47
N ILE A 221 42.08 -15.06 -19.56
CA ILE A 221 42.95 -16.24 -19.65
C ILE A 221 44.36 -15.76 -19.99
N LEU A 222 45.33 -16.15 -19.18
CA LEU A 222 46.75 -15.85 -19.35
C LEU A 222 47.55 -17.14 -19.61
N PRO A 223 48.52 -17.11 -20.55
CA PRO A 223 48.79 -15.99 -21.45
C PRO A 223 47.71 -15.88 -22.55
N ALA A 224 47.60 -14.71 -23.17
CA ALA A 224 46.73 -14.51 -24.34
C ALA A 224 47.33 -15.23 -25.57
N TYR A 225 47.32 -16.57 -25.56
CA TYR A 225 47.67 -17.36 -26.73
C TYR A 225 46.42 -17.61 -27.56
N ASN A 226 46.56 -17.50 -28.88
CA ASN A 226 45.47 -17.73 -29.83
C ASN A 226 45.01 -19.21 -29.89
N LEU A 227 45.73 -20.11 -29.20
CA LEU A 227 45.50 -21.55 -29.11
C LEU A 227 45.98 -22.05 -27.73
N ILE A 228 45.08 -22.63 -26.93
CA ILE A 228 45.42 -23.42 -25.74
C ILE A 228 45.38 -24.89 -26.17
N ALA A 229 46.51 -25.60 -26.06
CA ALA A 229 46.57 -27.00 -26.46
C ALA A 229 45.78 -27.90 -25.50
N LYS A 230 45.25 -29.03 -25.98
CA LYS A 230 44.58 -30.03 -25.13
C LYS A 230 45.57 -30.54 -24.07
N GLY A 231 45.29 -30.25 -22.81
CA GLY A 231 46.13 -30.63 -21.65
C GLY A 231 47.10 -29.53 -21.17
N GLN A 232 47.06 -28.33 -21.73
CA GLN A 232 47.88 -27.19 -21.31
C GLN A 232 47.25 -26.46 -20.11
N GLU A 233 48.08 -26.15 -19.11
CA GLU A 233 47.72 -25.31 -17.96
C GLU A 233 47.65 -23.83 -18.39
N PHE A 234 46.66 -23.10 -17.89
CA PHE A 234 46.49 -21.67 -18.13
C PHE A 234 46.02 -20.96 -16.87
N ASP A 235 46.41 -19.70 -16.73
CA ASP A 235 46.01 -18.87 -15.62
C ASP A 235 44.67 -18.20 -15.95
N VAL A 236 43.76 -18.16 -14.98
CA VAL A 236 42.55 -17.34 -15.08
C VAL A 236 42.67 -16.19 -14.10
N GLU A 237 42.75 -14.98 -14.63
CA GLU A 237 42.65 -13.76 -13.85
C GLU A 237 41.18 -13.35 -13.79
N VAL A 238 40.57 -13.50 -12.61
CA VAL A 238 39.21 -13.06 -12.30
C VAL A 238 39.31 -11.89 -11.32
N THR A 239 38.87 -10.70 -11.71
CA THR A 239 38.98 -9.49 -10.86
C THR A 239 37.83 -9.34 -9.85
N SER A 240 37.07 -10.39 -9.54
CA SER A 240 35.85 -10.27 -8.72
C SER A 240 35.37 -11.56 -8.05
N PHE A 241 36.25 -12.30 -7.38
CA PHE A 241 35.80 -13.11 -6.23
C PHE A 241 36.12 -12.32 -4.96
N PHE A 242 35.11 -12.02 -4.16
CA PHE A 242 35.35 -11.82 -2.73
C PHE A 242 35.19 -13.15 -2.02
N SER A 243 36.18 -13.47 -1.20
CA SER A 243 36.13 -14.52 -0.19
C SER A 243 34.93 -14.30 0.73
N PRO A 244 34.21 -15.36 1.13
CA PRO A 244 33.31 -15.25 2.28
C PRO A 244 34.14 -14.84 3.50
N GLN A 245 33.72 -13.77 4.19
CA GLN A 245 34.22 -13.51 5.53
C GLN A 245 33.84 -14.71 6.42
N PRO A 246 34.76 -15.30 7.19
CA PRO A 246 34.41 -16.34 8.13
C PRO A 246 33.49 -15.77 9.23
N SER A 247 32.51 -16.59 9.60
CA SER A 247 31.47 -16.36 10.62
C SER A 247 31.97 -15.78 11.93
#